data_AF-A0AAP5Z0P5-F1
#
_entry.id   AF-A0AAP5Z0P5-F1
#
_cell.length_a   1.000
_cell.length_b   1.000
_cell.length_c   1.000
_cell.angle_alpha   90.00
_cell.angle_beta   90.00
_cell.angle_gamma   90.00
#
_symmetry.space_group_name_H-M   'P 1'
#
loop_
_entity.id
_entity.type
_entity.pdbx_description
1 polymer ?
#
loop_
_entity_poly.entity_id
_entity_poly.type
_entity_poly.pdbx_seq_one_letter_code
_entity_poly.pdbx_strand_id
1 'polypeptide(L)'
;YLSFYSTQQLEKRTSVFATTKSLHIVVAMIIFLLLFSLQTFIFEDLINIPVSVVSSAQSLYQIMAVGVLASVVTVPFNAQINANEDLGIDAVFSVFESLLKLISAFLIILFENQLVALGTLFVSVSWTMLIVKVVYCRIKYEECNLLNFKLDIALFKEMIGFTSWNSFGAICGVARVQGLAVVLNNFFGVYINAVYAIAVQVNGKLKEFSINIMKAFNPRIVKAESKGNREEMLHLSMLASRFSLLLYSVIALPIFFETNFMLSIWLGDYPDGVLT
;
A
#
# COMPACT_ATOMS: atom_id res chain seq x y z
N TYR A 1 11.24 -11.14 7.17
CA TYR A 1 11.33 -12.59 6.97
C TYR A 1 12.22 -12.96 5.77
N LEU A 2 11.87 -12.59 4.54
CA LEU A 2 12.70 -12.92 3.34
C LEU A 2 14.15 -12.43 3.44
N SER A 3 14.38 -11.21 3.93
CA SER A 3 15.74 -10.68 4.16
C SER A 3 16.56 -11.54 5.14
N PHE A 4 15.93 -12.15 6.15
CA PHE A 4 16.62 -13.00 7.14
C PHE A 4 17.13 -14.32 6.53
N TYR A 5 16.37 -14.90 5.57
CA TYR A 5 16.77 -16.14 4.89
C TYR A 5 17.52 -15.89 3.56
N SER A 6 17.80 -14.64 3.21
CA SER A 6 18.45 -14.27 1.95
C SER A 6 19.84 -14.91 1.76
N THR A 7 20.54 -15.22 2.85
CA THR A 7 21.88 -15.84 2.84
C THR A 7 21.86 -17.38 2.94
N GLN A 8 20.68 -18.01 2.92
CA GLN A 8 20.55 -19.47 3.04
C GLN A 8 20.61 -20.15 1.66
N GLN A 9 20.69 -21.49 1.66
CA GLN A 9 20.69 -22.30 0.45
C GLN A 9 19.44 -22.07 -0.41
N LEU A 10 19.58 -22.21 -1.73
CA LEU A 10 18.54 -21.91 -2.71
C LEU A 10 17.21 -22.65 -2.44
N GLU A 11 17.28 -23.90 -2.01
CA GLU A 11 16.10 -24.71 -1.68
C GLU A 11 15.26 -24.05 -0.58
N LYS A 12 15.92 -23.54 0.47
CA LYS A 12 15.25 -22.88 1.59
C LYS A 12 14.68 -21.51 1.18
N ARG A 13 15.41 -20.73 0.38
CA ARG A 13 14.89 -19.47 -0.20
C ARG A 13 13.64 -19.72 -1.04
N THR A 14 13.66 -20.76 -1.86
CA THR A 14 12.53 -21.17 -2.70
C THR A 14 11.32 -21.59 -1.86
N SER A 15 11.53 -22.38 -0.81
CA SER A 15 10.45 -22.79 0.10
C SER A 15 9.83 -21.60 0.85
N VAL A 16 10.65 -20.67 1.35
CA VAL A 16 10.18 -19.46 2.04
C VAL A 16 9.40 -18.56 1.08
N PHE A 17 9.88 -18.35 -0.15
CA PHE A 17 9.17 -17.54 -1.15
C PHE A 17 7.83 -18.18 -1.54
N ALA A 18 7.82 -19.49 -1.82
CA ALA A 18 6.60 -20.24 -2.15
C ALA A 18 5.56 -20.16 -1.02
N THR A 19 5.98 -20.36 0.24
CA THR A 19 5.11 -20.26 1.41
C THR A 19 4.57 -18.83 1.58
N THR A 20 5.43 -17.81 1.42
CA THR A 20 5.03 -16.39 1.52
C THR A 20 4.01 -16.03 0.43
N LYS A 21 4.24 -16.46 -0.81
CA LYS A 21 3.34 -16.25 -1.95
C LYS A 21 1.98 -16.91 -1.70
N SER A 22 1.96 -18.18 -1.32
CA SER A 22 0.72 -18.92 -1.03
C SER A 22 -0.07 -18.26 0.10
N LEU A 23 0.60 -17.80 1.17
CA LEU A 23 -0.04 -17.08 2.27
C LEU A 23 -0.73 -15.80 1.78
N HIS A 24 -0.08 -14.99 0.95
CA HIS A 24 -0.67 -13.75 0.44
C HIS A 24 -1.83 -14.01 -0.53
N ILE A 25 -1.79 -15.09 -1.32
CA ILE A 25 -2.93 -15.49 -2.17
C ILE A 25 -4.15 -15.85 -1.30
N VAL A 26 -3.95 -16.63 -0.24
CA VAL A 26 -5.04 -16.99 0.69
C VAL A 26 -5.60 -15.74 1.37
N VAL A 27 -4.73 -14.85 1.88
CA VAL A 27 -5.14 -13.60 2.51
C VAL A 27 -5.90 -12.69 1.53
N ALA A 28 -5.43 -12.58 0.28
CA ALA A 28 -6.09 -11.79 -0.76
C ALA A 28 -7.53 -12.29 -1.00
N MET A 29 -7.71 -13.62 -1.10
CA MET A 29 -9.03 -14.22 -1.29
C MET A 29 -9.95 -13.99 -0.08
N ILE A 30 -9.43 -14.13 1.14
CA ILE A 30 -10.20 -13.86 2.36
C ILE A 30 -10.67 -12.39 2.38
N ILE A 31 -9.77 -11.44 2.12
CA ILE A 31 -10.12 -10.01 2.11
C ILE A 31 -11.14 -9.71 1.01
N PHE A 32 -10.96 -10.27 -0.19
CA PHE A 32 -11.90 -10.08 -1.30
C PHE A 32 -13.31 -10.55 -0.94
N LEU A 33 -13.44 -11.76 -0.36
CA LEU A 33 -14.72 -12.31 0.06
C LEU A 33 -15.36 -11.47 1.17
N LEU A 34 -14.57 -11.03 2.16
CA LEU A 34 -15.05 -10.15 3.23
C LEU A 34 -15.56 -8.81 2.66
N LEU A 35 -14.81 -8.18 1.76
CA LEU A 35 -15.24 -6.93 1.12
C LEU A 35 -16.53 -7.14 0.33
N PHE A 36 -16.64 -8.21 -0.45
CA PHE A 36 -17.84 -8.51 -1.21
C PHE A 36 -19.07 -8.72 -0.31
N SER A 37 -18.92 -9.50 0.77
CA SER A 37 -20.01 -9.75 1.73
C SER A 37 -20.43 -8.50 2.52
N LEU A 38 -19.50 -7.58 2.78
CA LEU A 38 -19.78 -6.34 3.52
C LEU A 38 -20.39 -5.24 2.65
N GLN A 39 -20.46 -5.39 1.32
CA GLN A 39 -20.94 -4.35 0.41
C GLN A 39 -22.32 -3.81 0.82
N THR A 40 -23.29 -4.70 1.02
CA THR A 40 -24.67 -4.28 1.35
C THR A 40 -24.70 -3.49 2.65
N PHE A 41 -24.10 -4.03 3.72
CA PHE A 41 -24.01 -3.37 5.02
C PHE A 41 -23.34 -1.99 4.91
N ILE A 42 -22.27 -1.87 4.11
CA ILE A 42 -21.57 -0.59 3.94
C ILE A 42 -22.52 0.45 3.33
N PHE A 43 -23.16 0.14 2.20
CA PHE A 43 -23.95 1.10 1.44
C PHE A 43 -25.35 1.37 1.99
N GLU A 44 -25.92 0.44 2.77
CA GLU A 44 -27.26 0.59 3.34
C GLU A 44 -27.23 1.13 4.77
N ASP A 45 -26.26 0.72 5.60
CA ASP A 45 -26.26 0.99 7.03
C ASP A 45 -25.09 1.86 7.52
N LEU A 46 -23.94 1.81 6.84
CA LEU A 46 -22.69 2.39 7.37
C LEU A 46 -22.37 3.78 6.84
N ILE A 47 -22.57 4.03 5.55
CA ILE A 47 -22.23 5.31 4.90
C ILE A 47 -23.47 6.04 4.38
N ASN A 48 -23.45 7.36 4.49
CA ASN A 48 -24.49 8.24 4.00
C ASN A 48 -23.99 9.02 2.76
N ILE A 49 -24.46 8.62 1.58
CA ILE A 49 -24.12 9.23 0.30
C ILE A 49 -25.38 9.53 -0.54
N PRO A 50 -25.34 10.51 -1.46
CA PRO A 50 -26.49 10.85 -2.28
C PRO A 50 -26.96 9.69 -3.16
N VAL A 51 -28.28 9.48 -3.22
CA VAL A 51 -28.91 8.39 -4.00
C VAL A 51 -28.47 8.40 -5.48
N SER A 52 -28.25 9.57 -6.05
CA SER A 52 -27.82 9.74 -7.44
C SER A 52 -26.46 9.10 -7.76
N VAL A 53 -25.60 8.87 -6.76
CA VAL A 53 -24.24 8.31 -6.97
C VAL A 53 -24.06 6.91 -6.41
N VAL A 54 -25.05 6.36 -5.68
CA VAL A 54 -24.95 5.05 -5.00
C VAL A 54 -24.58 3.94 -5.97
N SER A 55 -25.25 3.84 -7.13
CA SER A 55 -24.96 2.80 -8.12
C SER A 55 -23.52 2.87 -8.62
N SER A 56 -23.02 4.06 -8.95
CA SER A 56 -21.64 4.26 -9.41
C SER A 56 -20.63 3.94 -8.30
N ALA A 57 -20.94 4.28 -7.05
CA ALA A 57 -20.10 4.00 -5.91
C ALA A 57 -20.03 2.50 -5.58
N GLN A 58 -21.14 1.77 -5.71
CA GLN A 58 -21.18 0.30 -5.58
C GLN A 58 -20.35 -0.38 -6.68
N SER A 59 -20.47 0.06 -7.93
CA SER A 59 -19.63 -0.45 -9.02
C SER A 59 -18.15 -0.18 -8.77
N LEU A 60 -17.80 1.05 -8.35
CA LEU A 60 -16.44 1.38 -7.96
C LEU A 60 -15.94 0.47 -6.83
N TYR A 61 -16.74 0.24 -5.80
CA TYR A 61 -16.38 -0.62 -4.68
C TYR A 61 -16.04 -2.05 -5.14
N GLN A 62 -16.87 -2.65 -5.99
CA GLN A 62 -16.65 -3.98 -6.54
C GLN A 62 -15.37 -4.05 -7.39
N ILE A 63 -15.16 -3.05 -8.26
CA ILE A 63 -13.96 -2.95 -9.08
C ILE A 63 -12.71 -2.85 -8.19
N MET A 64 -12.73 -1.97 -7.20
CA MET A 64 -11.61 -1.79 -6.27
C MET A 64 -11.35 -3.04 -5.43
N ALA A 65 -12.39 -3.79 -5.04
CA ALA A 65 -12.23 -5.08 -4.37
C ALA A 65 -11.44 -6.08 -5.24
N VAL A 66 -11.66 -6.11 -6.56
CA VAL A 66 -10.84 -6.90 -7.49
C VAL A 66 -9.38 -6.39 -7.53
N GLY A 67 -9.16 -5.09 -7.43
CA GLY A 67 -7.81 -4.50 -7.32
C GLY A 67 -7.04 -4.95 -6.08
N VAL A 68 -7.74 -5.21 -4.96
CA VAL A 68 -7.11 -5.71 -3.73
C VAL A 68 -6.40 -7.04 -3.96
N LEU A 69 -6.95 -7.91 -4.82
CA LEU A 69 -6.29 -9.17 -5.19
C LEU A 69 -4.89 -8.91 -5.77
N ALA A 70 -4.79 -8.01 -6.75
CA ALA A 70 -3.51 -7.66 -7.35
C ALA A 70 -2.55 -7.01 -6.33
N SER A 71 -3.06 -6.08 -5.53
CA SER A 71 -2.26 -5.36 -4.53
C SER A 71 -1.64 -6.31 -3.49
N VAL A 72 -2.44 -7.24 -2.94
CA VAL A 72 -1.96 -8.17 -1.91
C VAL A 72 -1.00 -9.21 -2.50
N VAL A 73 -1.30 -9.75 -3.68
CA VAL A 73 -0.42 -10.73 -4.35
C VAL A 73 0.90 -10.12 -4.82
N THR A 74 0.95 -8.80 -5.04
CA THR A 74 2.19 -8.09 -5.39
C THR A 74 3.18 -7.98 -4.21
N VAL A 75 2.70 -8.03 -2.96
CA VAL A 75 3.52 -7.89 -1.74
C VAL A 75 4.73 -8.84 -1.68
N PRO A 76 4.61 -10.17 -1.88
CA PRO A 76 5.76 -11.08 -1.88
C PRO A 76 6.84 -10.71 -2.91
N PHE A 77 6.45 -10.20 -4.07
CA PHE A 77 7.40 -9.77 -5.12
C PHE A 77 8.12 -8.48 -4.70
N ASN A 78 7.41 -7.50 -4.14
CA ASN A 78 8.04 -6.31 -3.56
C ASN A 78 9.02 -6.70 -2.44
N ALA A 79 8.62 -7.62 -1.58
CA ALA A 79 9.46 -8.09 -0.49
C ALA A 79 10.73 -8.80 -1.01
N GLN A 80 10.63 -9.51 -2.13
CA GLN A 80 11.78 -10.15 -2.78
C GLN A 80 12.77 -9.14 -3.35
N ILE A 81 12.29 -8.14 -4.10
CA ILE A 81 13.12 -7.06 -4.65
C ILE A 81 13.85 -6.34 -3.51
N ASN A 82 13.13 -5.99 -2.44
CA ASN A 82 13.71 -5.32 -1.28
C ASN A 82 14.73 -6.18 -0.53
N ALA A 83 14.46 -7.49 -0.41
CA ALA A 83 15.37 -8.41 0.27
C ALA A 83 16.70 -8.60 -0.48
N ASN A 84 16.69 -8.43 -1.81
CA ASN A 84 17.88 -8.46 -2.67
C ASN A 84 18.52 -7.08 -2.84
N GLU A 85 18.05 -6.06 -2.11
CA GLU A 85 18.58 -4.68 -2.16
C GLU A 85 18.48 -4.02 -3.56
N ASP A 86 17.60 -4.52 -4.44
CA ASP A 86 17.38 -4.00 -5.81
C ASP A 86 16.49 -2.72 -5.82
N LEU A 87 16.85 -1.76 -4.97
CA LEU A 87 16.09 -0.53 -4.74
C LEU A 87 15.99 0.37 -5.98
N GLY A 88 16.97 0.31 -6.88
CA GLY A 88 16.92 1.06 -8.15
C GLY A 88 15.81 0.57 -9.08
N ILE A 89 15.55 -0.74 -9.11
CA ILE A 89 14.47 -1.31 -9.92
C ILE A 89 13.12 -1.02 -9.28
N ASP A 90 13.04 -1.10 -7.96
CA ASP A 90 11.84 -0.69 -7.23
C ASP A 90 11.49 0.78 -7.53
N ALA A 91 12.48 1.68 -7.57
CA ALA A 91 12.27 3.08 -7.97
C ALA A 91 11.76 3.22 -9.42
N VAL A 92 12.33 2.48 -10.37
CA VAL A 92 11.84 2.45 -11.77
C VAL A 92 10.38 1.99 -11.84
N PHE A 93 10.03 0.93 -11.10
CA PHE A 93 8.64 0.45 -11.03
C PHE A 93 7.70 1.47 -10.38
N SER A 94 8.13 2.18 -9.33
CA SER A 94 7.33 3.25 -8.72
C SER A 94 7.10 4.43 -9.67
N VAL A 95 8.11 4.84 -10.44
CA VAL A 95 7.96 5.88 -11.48
C VAL A 95 7.01 5.40 -12.57
N PHE A 96 7.19 4.18 -13.06
CA PHE A 96 6.32 3.60 -14.07
C PHE A 96 4.86 3.51 -13.60
N GLU A 97 4.61 3.04 -12.38
CA GLU A 97 3.27 3.01 -11.77
C GLU A 97 2.65 4.41 -11.67
N SER A 98 3.45 5.41 -11.29
CA SER A 98 3.00 6.80 -11.16
C SER A 98 2.64 7.40 -12.52
N LEU A 99 3.42 7.12 -13.57
CA LEU A 99 3.13 7.55 -14.93
C LEU A 99 1.85 6.90 -15.46
N LEU A 100 1.65 5.61 -15.21
CA LEU A 100 0.41 4.93 -15.61
C LEU A 100 -0.83 5.51 -14.89
N LYS A 101 -0.71 5.85 -13.60
CA LYS A 101 -1.78 6.53 -12.85
C LYS A 101 -2.04 7.94 -13.39
N LEU A 102 -0.99 8.67 -13.80
CA LEU A 102 -1.13 9.98 -14.42
C LEU A 102 -1.84 9.90 -15.78
N ILE A 103 -1.45 8.94 -16.62
CA ILE A 103 -2.13 8.66 -17.90
C ILE A 103 -3.61 8.31 -17.63
N SER A 104 -3.86 7.47 -16.63
CA SER A 104 -5.22 7.12 -16.22
C SER A 104 -6.03 8.37 -15.85
N ALA A 105 -5.45 9.31 -15.10
CA ALA A 105 -6.13 10.55 -14.73
C ALA A 105 -6.58 11.38 -15.95
N PHE A 106 -5.75 11.48 -16.99
CA PHE A 106 -6.12 12.16 -18.24
C PHE A 106 -7.19 11.40 -19.04
N LEU A 107 -7.14 10.06 -19.03
CA LEU A 107 -8.10 9.24 -19.78
C LEU A 107 -9.51 9.25 -19.18
N ILE A 108 -9.66 9.50 -17.88
CA ILE A 108 -10.97 9.50 -17.19
C ILE A 108 -11.96 10.46 -17.85
N ILE A 109 -11.49 11.60 -18.37
CA ILE A 109 -12.33 12.63 -19.01
C ILE A 109 -13.06 12.09 -20.25
N LEU A 110 -12.54 11.02 -20.87
CA LEU A 110 -13.14 10.40 -22.06
C LEU A 110 -14.36 9.51 -21.74
N PHE A 111 -14.63 9.24 -20.46
CA PHE A 111 -15.71 8.35 -20.03
C PHE A 111 -16.86 9.14 -19.38
N GLU A 112 -18.09 8.74 -19.68
CA GLU A 112 -19.30 9.35 -19.09
C GLU A 112 -19.34 9.16 -17.57
N ASN A 113 -19.08 7.93 -17.09
CA ASN A 113 -18.99 7.64 -15.67
C ASN A 113 -17.53 7.67 -15.20
N GLN A 114 -17.07 8.88 -14.87
CA GLN A 114 -15.70 9.14 -14.44
C GLN A 114 -15.30 8.35 -13.18
N LEU A 115 -16.26 8.09 -12.28
CA LEU A 115 -16.01 7.37 -11.03
C LEU A 115 -15.70 5.88 -11.29
N VAL A 116 -16.49 5.23 -12.14
CA VAL A 116 -16.27 3.83 -12.54
C VAL A 116 -15.02 3.70 -13.42
N ALA A 117 -14.78 4.67 -14.30
CA ALA A 117 -13.59 4.71 -15.14
C ALA A 117 -12.29 4.83 -14.32
N LEU A 118 -12.27 5.72 -13.31
CA LEU A 118 -11.17 5.84 -12.35
C LEU A 118 -10.84 4.48 -11.71
N GLY A 119 -11.87 3.81 -11.16
CA GLY A 119 -11.72 2.50 -10.54
C GLY A 119 -11.12 1.48 -11.51
N THR A 120 -11.70 1.39 -12.71
CA THR A 120 -11.27 0.43 -13.73
C THR A 120 -9.81 0.65 -14.12
N LEU A 121 -9.45 1.89 -14.46
CA LEU A 121 -8.10 2.23 -14.88
C LEU A 121 -7.07 1.98 -13.76
N PHE A 122 -7.37 2.38 -12.51
CA PHE A 122 -6.45 2.17 -11.39
C PHE A 122 -6.27 0.68 -11.04
N VAL A 123 -7.35 -0.10 -11.16
CA VAL A 123 -7.27 -1.56 -11.01
C VAL A 123 -6.46 -2.17 -12.14
N SER A 124 -6.64 -1.74 -13.39
CA SER A 124 -5.79 -2.16 -14.51
C SER A 124 -4.31 -1.87 -14.24
N VAL A 125 -3.96 -0.67 -13.74
CA VAL A 125 -2.58 -0.36 -13.33
C VAL A 125 -2.08 -1.35 -12.27
N SER A 126 -2.89 -1.66 -11.26
CA SER A 126 -2.51 -2.60 -10.19
C SER A 126 -2.21 -4.00 -10.74
N TRP A 127 -3.02 -4.50 -11.68
CA TRP A 127 -2.79 -5.77 -12.36
C TRP A 127 -1.58 -5.74 -13.28
N THR A 128 -1.38 -4.65 -14.04
CA THR A 128 -0.17 -4.44 -14.85
C THR A 128 1.08 -4.49 -13.97
N MET A 129 1.07 -3.82 -12.83
CA MET A 129 2.21 -3.82 -11.90
C MET A 129 2.47 -5.21 -11.30
N LEU A 130 1.42 -5.97 -10.97
CA LEU A 130 1.57 -7.36 -10.57
C LEU A 130 2.29 -8.17 -11.65
N ILE A 131 1.81 -8.09 -12.91
CA ILE A 131 2.40 -8.83 -14.04
C ILE A 131 3.87 -8.45 -14.23
N VAL A 132 4.18 -7.15 -14.29
CA VAL A 132 5.55 -6.66 -14.47
C VAL A 132 6.48 -7.18 -13.37
N LYS A 133 6.06 -7.10 -12.10
CA LYS A 133 6.86 -7.55 -10.96
C LYS A 133 7.02 -9.06 -10.91
N VAL A 134 5.97 -9.81 -11.25
CA VAL A 134 6.01 -11.28 -11.40
C VAL A 134 7.02 -11.69 -12.46
N VAL A 135 6.92 -11.09 -13.66
CA VAL A 135 7.81 -11.39 -14.79
C VAL A 135 9.24 -11.04 -14.44
N TYR A 136 9.48 -9.85 -13.88
CA TYR A 136 10.81 -9.42 -13.46
C TYR A 136 11.44 -10.38 -12.45
N CYS A 137 10.72 -10.69 -11.36
CA CYS A 137 11.24 -11.56 -10.31
C CYS A 137 11.52 -12.97 -10.81
N ARG A 138 10.68 -13.51 -11.71
CA ARG A 138 10.89 -14.83 -12.32
C ARG A 138 12.16 -14.88 -13.18
N ILE A 139 12.43 -13.80 -13.94
CA ILE A 139 13.61 -13.73 -14.80
C ILE A 139 14.88 -13.51 -13.97
N LYS A 140 14.79 -12.69 -12.91
CA LYS A 140 15.96 -12.24 -12.14
C LYS A 140 16.36 -13.19 -11.00
N TYR A 141 15.40 -13.79 -10.31
CA TYR A 141 15.64 -14.58 -9.10
C TYR A 141 15.25 -16.05 -9.31
N GLU A 142 16.23 -16.95 -9.12
CA GLU A 142 16.05 -18.40 -9.33
C GLU A 142 15.01 -19.01 -8.38
N GLU A 143 14.87 -18.46 -7.17
CA GLU A 143 13.90 -18.89 -6.17
C GLU A 143 12.44 -18.51 -6.51
N CYS A 144 12.22 -17.60 -7.47
CA CYS A 144 10.89 -17.13 -7.87
C CYS A 144 10.22 -18.08 -8.86
N ASN A 145 9.91 -19.30 -8.41
CA ASN A 145 9.15 -20.25 -9.21
C ASN A 145 7.62 -20.08 -9.04
N LEU A 146 6.92 -19.81 -10.14
CA LEU A 146 5.47 -19.58 -10.15
C LEU A 146 4.65 -20.84 -9.88
N LEU A 147 5.13 -22.00 -10.34
CA LEU A 147 4.43 -23.28 -10.25
C LEU A 147 4.65 -24.00 -8.92
N ASN A 148 5.60 -23.52 -8.11
CA ASN A 148 5.81 -24.07 -6.78
C ASN A 148 4.84 -23.44 -5.77
N PHE A 149 3.87 -24.23 -5.33
CA PHE A 149 2.91 -23.87 -4.28
C PHE A 149 3.16 -24.64 -2.98
N LYS A 150 4.33 -25.28 -2.82
CA LYS A 150 4.69 -25.98 -1.59
C LYS A 150 4.53 -25.04 -0.39
N LEU A 151 3.64 -25.44 0.51
CA LEU A 151 3.40 -24.78 1.77
C LEU A 151 4.10 -25.61 2.84
N ASP A 152 5.18 -25.07 3.38
CA ASP A 152 5.81 -25.64 4.57
C ASP A 152 4.99 -25.21 5.79
N ILE A 153 4.27 -26.16 6.38
CA ILE A 153 3.34 -25.90 7.50
C ILE A 153 4.09 -25.36 8.73
N ALA A 154 5.34 -25.78 8.94
CA ALA A 154 6.14 -25.30 10.05
C ALA A 154 6.55 -23.84 9.83
N LEU A 155 7.08 -23.51 8.64
CA LEU A 155 7.41 -22.14 8.27
C LEU A 155 6.17 -21.24 8.25
N PHE A 156 5.03 -21.74 7.79
CA PHE A 156 3.76 -21.01 7.77
C PHE A 156 3.32 -20.61 9.19
N LYS A 157 3.37 -21.53 10.16
CA LYS A 157 3.03 -21.24 11.57
C LYS A 157 3.97 -20.19 12.18
N GLU A 158 5.27 -20.31 11.92
CA GLU A 158 6.28 -19.36 12.40
C GLU A 158 6.03 -17.95 11.82
N MET A 159 5.79 -17.88 10.51
CA MET A 159 5.50 -16.62 9.81
C MET A 159 4.21 -15.97 10.30
N ILE A 160 3.15 -16.75 10.55
CA ILE A 160 1.87 -16.22 11.04
C ILE A 160 2.01 -15.63 12.44
N GLY A 161 2.74 -16.26 13.36
CA GLY A 161 2.91 -15.73 14.71
C GLY A 161 3.50 -14.32 14.70
N PHE A 162 4.58 -14.13 13.96
CA PHE A 162 5.24 -12.82 13.82
C PHE A 162 4.42 -11.83 12.98
N THR A 163 3.87 -12.28 11.86
CA THR A 163 3.15 -11.41 10.91
C THR A 163 1.81 -10.95 11.49
N SER A 164 1.10 -11.79 12.24
CA SER A 164 -0.21 -11.45 12.82
C SER A 164 -0.13 -10.29 13.79
N TRP A 165 0.91 -10.23 14.63
CA TRP A 165 1.06 -9.13 15.58
C TRP A 165 1.31 -7.79 14.87
N ASN A 166 2.16 -7.78 13.86
CA ASN A 166 2.40 -6.58 13.03
C ASN A 166 1.16 -6.18 12.22
N SER A 167 0.48 -7.17 11.63
CA SER A 167 -0.75 -6.95 10.87
C SER A 167 -1.86 -6.39 11.75
N PHE A 168 -2.00 -6.85 13.00
CA PHE A 168 -2.99 -6.32 13.94
C PHE A 168 -2.80 -4.82 14.17
N GLY A 169 -1.57 -4.38 14.46
CA GLY A 169 -1.25 -2.96 14.60
C GLY A 169 -1.56 -2.15 13.33
N ALA A 170 -1.26 -2.70 12.15
CA ALA A 170 -1.59 -2.07 10.87
C ALA A 170 -3.11 -1.95 10.66
N ILE A 171 -3.88 -3.00 10.98
CA ILE A 171 -5.34 -3.01 10.91
C ILE A 171 -5.92 -1.98 11.87
N CYS A 172 -5.43 -1.87 13.10
CA CYS A 172 -5.86 -0.82 14.02
C CYS A 172 -5.61 0.58 13.47
N GLY A 173 -4.46 0.80 12.80
CA GLY A 173 -4.15 2.06 12.12
C GLY A 173 -5.13 2.39 11.00
N VAL A 174 -5.45 1.41 10.15
CA VAL A 174 -6.45 1.56 9.07
C VAL A 174 -7.84 1.80 9.65
N ALA A 175 -8.26 1.01 10.63
CA ALA A 175 -9.54 1.13 11.31
C ALA A 175 -9.71 2.51 11.96
N ARG A 176 -8.65 3.07 12.55
CA ARG A 176 -8.68 4.45 13.07
C ARG A 176 -8.95 5.47 11.97
N VAL A 177 -8.24 5.39 10.85
CA VAL A 177 -8.35 6.37 9.75
C VAL A 177 -9.71 6.26 9.05
N GLN A 178 -10.13 5.04 8.72
CA GLN A 178 -11.37 4.78 7.99
C GLN A 178 -12.61 4.85 8.89
N GLY A 179 -12.50 4.42 10.14
CA GLY A 179 -13.56 4.57 11.15
C GLY A 179 -13.86 6.05 11.41
N LEU A 180 -12.83 6.91 11.48
CA LEU A 180 -13.04 8.35 11.58
C LEU A 180 -13.74 8.91 10.33
N ALA A 181 -13.39 8.45 9.12
CA ALA A 181 -14.09 8.85 7.89
C ALA A 181 -15.59 8.51 7.94
N VAL A 182 -15.94 7.29 8.40
CA VAL A 182 -17.34 6.87 8.59
C VAL A 182 -18.06 7.74 9.60
N VAL A 183 -17.45 8.02 10.75
CA VAL A 183 -18.03 8.91 11.78
C VAL A 183 -18.25 10.30 11.20
N LEU A 184 -17.25 10.88 10.54
CA LEU A 184 -17.38 12.21 9.93
C LEU A 184 -18.48 12.26 8.86
N ASN A 185 -18.58 11.22 8.03
CA ASN A 185 -19.62 11.13 7.01
C ASN A 185 -21.03 11.07 7.62
N ASN A 186 -21.23 10.31 8.71
CA ASN A 186 -22.54 10.19 9.35
C ASN A 186 -22.98 11.47 10.08
N PHE A 187 -22.05 12.16 10.75
CA PHE A 187 -22.38 13.34 11.55
C PHE A 187 -22.33 14.66 10.79
N PHE A 188 -21.44 14.79 9.82
CA PHE A 188 -21.16 16.05 9.12
C PHE A 188 -21.32 15.96 7.59
N GLY A 189 -21.73 14.80 7.09
CA GLY A 189 -22.02 14.58 5.67
C GLY A 189 -20.77 14.45 4.79
N VAL A 190 -21.01 14.42 3.48
CA VAL A 190 -19.98 14.12 2.47
C VAL A 190 -18.95 15.24 2.33
N TYR A 191 -19.32 16.49 2.60
CA TYR A 191 -18.43 17.64 2.47
C TYR A 191 -17.24 17.57 3.46
N ILE A 192 -17.53 17.44 4.76
CA ILE A 192 -16.46 17.30 5.78
C ILE A 192 -15.65 16.03 5.56
N ASN A 193 -16.29 14.93 5.13
CA ASN A 193 -15.56 13.72 4.78
C ASN A 193 -14.62 13.92 3.59
N ALA A 194 -14.97 14.76 2.61
CA ALA A 194 -14.10 15.10 1.48
C ALA A 194 -12.88 15.93 1.91
N VAL A 195 -13.07 16.92 2.80
CA VAL A 195 -11.97 17.70 3.40
C VAL A 195 -11.02 16.77 4.18
N TYR A 196 -11.58 15.87 4.98
CA TYR A 196 -10.78 14.87 5.70
C TYR A 196 -10.01 13.94 4.75
N ALA A 197 -10.63 13.50 3.64
CA ALA A 197 -9.97 12.67 2.64
C ALA A 197 -8.79 13.39 1.97
N ILE A 198 -8.89 14.69 1.70
CA ILE A 198 -7.80 15.52 1.18
C ILE A 198 -6.65 15.56 2.20
N ALA A 199 -6.94 15.84 3.47
CA ALA A 199 -5.92 15.87 4.53
C ALA A 199 -5.21 14.52 4.71
N VAL A 200 -5.96 13.41 4.66
CA VAL A 200 -5.40 12.05 4.73
C VAL A 200 -4.50 11.76 3.54
N GLN A 201 -4.84 12.22 2.33
CA GLN A 201 -3.99 12.06 1.15
C GLN A 201 -2.65 12.79 1.30
N VAL A 202 -2.66 14.06 1.71
CA VAL A 202 -1.43 14.84 1.95
C VAL A 202 -0.56 14.17 3.01
N ASN A 203 -1.16 13.80 4.15
CA ASN A 203 -0.44 13.11 5.23
C ASN A 203 0.14 11.76 4.77
N GLY A 204 -0.60 11.00 3.94
CA GLY A 204 -0.13 9.76 3.34
C GLY A 204 1.13 9.97 2.49
N LYS A 205 1.14 11.02 1.65
CA LYS A 205 2.30 11.37 0.82
C LYS A 205 3.50 11.86 1.61
N LEU A 206 3.28 12.64 2.66
CA LEU A 206 4.36 13.00 3.58
C LEU A 206 4.98 11.77 4.27
N LYS A 207 4.14 10.82 4.70
CA LYS A 207 4.60 9.59 5.37
C LYS A 207 5.43 8.68 4.45
N GLU A 208 5.17 8.69 3.14
CA GLU A 208 5.93 7.88 2.16
C GLU A 208 7.44 8.19 2.21
N PHE A 209 7.85 9.44 2.45
CA PHE A 209 9.27 9.80 2.57
C PHE A 209 9.98 9.06 3.71
N SER A 210 9.38 9.04 4.91
CA SER A 210 9.91 8.29 6.05
C SER A 210 9.94 6.79 5.79
N ILE A 211 8.88 6.25 5.17
CA ILE A 211 8.80 4.83 4.85
C ILE A 211 9.90 4.42 3.85
N ASN A 212 10.18 5.26 2.84
CA ASN A 212 11.20 4.97 1.84
C ASN A 212 12.63 4.99 2.41
N ILE A 213 12.92 5.87 3.38
CA ILE A 213 14.18 5.81 4.13
C ILE A 213 14.27 4.49 4.91
N MET A 214 13.24 4.16 5.68
CA MET A 214 13.22 2.89 6.43
C MET A 214 13.35 1.67 5.51
N LYS A 215 12.76 1.70 4.32
CA LYS A 215 12.87 0.64 3.31
C LYS A 215 14.32 0.38 2.88
N ALA A 216 15.12 1.44 2.72
CA ALA A 216 16.54 1.32 2.37
C ALA A 216 17.41 0.79 3.52
N PHE A 217 17.10 1.19 4.76
CA PHE A 217 17.89 0.81 5.93
C PHE A 217 17.52 -0.56 6.52
N ASN A 218 16.24 -0.96 6.44
CA ASN A 218 15.73 -2.17 7.09
C ASN A 218 16.51 -3.45 6.73
N PRO A 219 16.84 -3.75 5.45
CA PRO A 219 17.63 -4.94 5.13
C PRO A 219 18.99 -4.95 5.83
N ARG A 220 19.66 -3.78 5.90
CA ARG A 220 20.96 -3.64 6.55
C ARG A 220 20.86 -3.78 8.07
N ILE A 221 19.84 -3.19 8.69
CA ILE A 221 19.55 -3.31 10.13
C ILE A 221 19.35 -4.79 10.50
N VAL A 222 18.48 -5.49 9.76
CA VAL A 222 18.20 -6.92 10.00
C VAL A 222 19.44 -7.78 9.82
N LYS A 223 20.26 -7.50 8.80
CA LYS A 223 21.51 -8.22 8.51
C LYS A 223 22.60 -7.98 9.55
N ALA A 224 22.65 -6.80 10.16
CA ALA A 224 23.56 -6.51 11.27
C ALA A 224 23.19 -7.32 12.52
N GLU A 225 21.90 -7.34 12.87
CA GLU A 225 21.40 -8.13 14.00
C GLU A 225 21.62 -9.63 13.79
N SER A 226 21.35 -10.14 12.59
CA SER A 226 21.52 -11.58 12.29
C SER A 226 22.96 -12.06 12.37
N LYS A 227 23.93 -11.13 12.29
CA LYS A 227 25.37 -11.40 12.46
C LYS A 227 25.85 -11.22 13.91
N GLY A 228 24.95 -10.91 14.84
CA GLY A 228 25.29 -10.60 16.23
C GLY A 228 25.94 -9.23 16.44
N ASN A 229 26.00 -8.37 15.41
CA ASN A 229 26.57 -7.03 15.53
C ASN A 229 25.52 -6.01 15.98
N ARG A 230 25.27 -6.00 17.28
CA ARG A 230 24.25 -5.15 17.91
C ARG A 230 24.57 -3.65 17.82
N GLU A 231 25.85 -3.29 17.92
CA GLU A 231 26.31 -1.90 17.87
C GLU A 231 26.00 -1.27 16.51
N GLU A 232 26.35 -1.97 15.42
CA GLU A 232 26.04 -1.51 14.05
C GLU A 232 24.53 -1.45 13.81
N MET A 233 23.77 -2.44 14.32
CA MET A 233 22.31 -2.42 14.21
C MET A 233 21.71 -1.18 14.89
N LEU A 234 22.14 -0.84 16.11
CA LEU A 234 21.68 0.35 16.83
C LEU A 234 22.08 1.63 16.11
N HIS A 235 23.33 1.70 15.63
CA HIS A 235 23.83 2.84 14.86
C HIS A 235 23.00 3.08 13.59
N LEU A 236 22.78 2.04 12.78
CA LEU A 236 21.96 2.12 11.56
C LEU A 236 20.50 2.49 11.88
N SER A 237 19.94 1.98 12.97
CA SER A 237 18.57 2.30 13.39
C SER A 237 18.42 3.77 13.79
N MET A 238 19.37 4.31 14.55
CA MET A 238 19.40 5.72 14.93
C MET A 238 19.58 6.63 13.71
N LEU A 239 20.44 6.22 12.77
CA LEU A 239 20.66 6.95 11.53
C LEU A 239 19.41 7.00 10.65
N ALA A 240 18.74 5.85 10.49
CA ALA A 240 17.48 5.75 9.75
C ALA A 240 16.38 6.62 10.37
N SER A 241 16.26 6.64 11.70
CA SER A 241 15.30 7.49 12.42
C SER A 241 15.56 8.97 12.19
N ARG A 242 16.82 9.42 12.33
CA ARG A 242 17.20 10.82 12.11
C ARG A 242 16.93 11.27 10.67
N PHE A 243 17.33 10.47 9.67
CA PHE A 243 17.09 10.83 8.27
C PHE A 243 15.60 10.79 7.91
N SER A 244 14.83 9.85 8.45
CA SER A 244 13.38 9.81 8.24
C SER A 244 12.71 11.07 8.78
N LEU A 245 13.09 11.52 9.98
CA LEU A 245 12.57 12.75 10.57
C LEU A 245 12.97 13.98 9.73
N LEU A 246 14.25 14.11 9.40
CA LEU A 246 14.74 15.26 8.64
C LEU A 246 14.07 15.36 7.27
N LEU A 247 14.00 14.26 6.53
CA LEU A 247 13.39 14.27 5.19
C LEU A 247 11.89 14.56 5.27
N TYR A 248 11.18 13.98 6.25
CA TYR A 248 9.78 14.32 6.50
C TYR A 248 9.62 15.81 6.80
N SER A 249 10.39 16.35 7.75
CA SER A 249 10.28 17.75 8.18
C SER A 249 10.59 18.75 7.06
N VAL A 250 11.59 18.47 6.22
CA VAL A 250 11.96 19.33 5.08
C VAL A 250 10.81 19.48 4.08
N ILE A 251 9.99 18.44 3.89
CA ILE A 251 8.84 18.49 2.97
C ILE A 251 7.56 18.95 3.68
N ALA A 252 7.34 18.51 4.92
CA ALA A 252 6.14 18.81 5.68
C ALA A 252 6.05 20.29 6.10
N LEU A 253 7.17 20.92 6.50
CA LEU A 253 7.16 22.31 6.97
C LEU A 253 6.75 23.30 5.86
N PRO A 254 7.32 23.27 4.64
CA PRO A 254 6.85 24.13 3.56
C PRO A 254 5.37 23.90 3.23
N ILE A 255 4.92 22.65 3.17
CA ILE A 255 3.51 22.34 2.90
C ILE A 255 2.61 22.91 4.00
N PHE A 256 3.01 22.83 5.27
CA PHE A 256 2.25 23.38 6.38
C PHE A 256 2.10 24.90 6.25
N PHE A 257 3.19 25.64 6.02
CA PHE A 257 3.15 27.10 5.88
C PHE A 257 2.43 27.56 4.62
N GLU A 258 2.54 26.80 3.52
CA GLU A 258 1.94 27.11 2.23
C GLU A 258 0.67 26.31 1.94
N THR A 259 -0.03 25.84 2.98
CA THR A 259 -1.22 24.97 2.82
C THR A 259 -2.27 25.63 1.91
N ASN A 260 -2.58 26.92 2.15
CA ASN A 260 -3.58 27.66 1.38
C ASN A 260 -3.21 27.73 -0.11
N PHE A 261 -1.93 28.03 -0.40
CA PHE A 261 -1.41 28.08 -1.75
C PHE A 261 -1.49 26.71 -2.44
N MET A 262 -1.02 25.65 -1.76
CA MET A 262 -1.05 24.29 -2.28
C MET A 262 -2.48 23.82 -2.58
N LEU A 263 -3.44 24.11 -1.69
CA LEU A 263 -4.85 23.76 -1.92
C LEU A 263 -5.47 24.58 -3.05
N SER A 264 -5.09 25.85 -3.23
CA SER A 264 -5.56 26.66 -4.36
C SER A 264 -5.10 26.11 -5.71
N ILE A 265 -3.87 25.60 -5.80
CA ILE A 265 -3.38 24.93 -7.00
C ILE A 265 -4.11 23.60 -7.24
N TRP A 266 -4.33 22.83 -6.18
CA TRP A 266 -4.88 21.48 -6.32
C TRP A 266 -6.39 21.49 -6.60
N LEU A 267 -7.15 22.32 -5.89
CA LEU A 267 -8.61 22.32 -5.93
C LEU A 267 -9.19 23.44 -6.82
N GLY A 268 -8.38 24.42 -7.25
CA GLY A 268 -8.87 25.60 -7.96
C GLY A 268 -9.71 26.50 -7.05
N ASP A 269 -10.89 26.93 -7.52
CA ASP A 269 -11.88 27.63 -6.70
C ASP A 269 -12.60 26.62 -5.79
N TYR A 270 -12.21 26.56 -4.52
CA TYR A 270 -12.89 25.76 -3.50
C TYR A 270 -13.69 26.65 -2.54
N PRO A 271 -14.80 26.16 -1.95
CA PRO A 271 -15.61 26.96 -1.03
C PRO A 271 -14.83 27.34 0.23
N ASP A 272 -15.07 28.54 0.78
CA ASP A 272 -14.38 29.17 1.92
C ASP A 272 -14.34 28.38 3.26
N GLY A 273 -14.83 27.13 3.31
CA GLY A 273 -14.85 26.26 4.50
C GLY A 273 -13.91 25.05 4.47
N VAL A 274 -13.10 24.87 3.42
CA VAL A 274 -12.10 23.76 3.37
C VAL A 274 -10.91 24.03 4.30
N LEU A 275 -10.71 25.29 4.70
CA LEU A 275 -9.53 25.79 5.40
C LEU A 275 -9.74 26.16 6.89
N THR A 276 -10.98 26.10 7.39
CA THR A 276 -11.34 26.40 8.79
C THR A 276 -11.72 25.14 9.54
#